data_AF-K1T9D0-F1
#
_entry.id   AF-K1T9D0-F1
#
_cell.length_a   1.000
_cell.length_b   1.000
_cell.length_c   1.000
_cell.angle_alpha   90.00
_cell.angle_beta   90.00
_cell.angle_gamma   90.00
#
_symmetry.space_group_name_H-M   'P 1'
#
loop_
_entity.id
_entity.type
_entity.pdbx_description
1 polymer ?
#
loop_
_entity_poly.entity_id
_entity_poly.type
_entity_poly.pdbx_seq_one_letter_code
_entity_poly.pdbx_strand_id
1 'polypeptide(L)' 'MVKLVSRVDGHRATITEDFQVMKDVVLAKERAQTLHDWVVNKIKQTYVRMNDRYKDCKFEYQGWIK' A
#
# COMPACT_ATOMS: atom_id res chain seq x y z
N MET A 1 46.72 5.99 29.14
CA MET A 1 45.82 5.08 29.89
C MET A 1 44.41 5.37 29.42
N VAL A 2 43.77 4.44 28.70
CA VAL A 2 42.43 4.68 28.11
C VAL A 2 41.39 4.11 29.07
N LYS A 3 40.45 4.96 29.52
CA LYS A 3 39.39 4.60 30.46
C LYS A 3 38.06 4.60 29.71
N LEU A 4 37.36 3.47 29.73
CA LEU A 4 36.04 3.31 29.16
C LEU A 4 35.03 4.12 30.00
N VAL A 5 34.28 5.04 29.37
CA VAL A 5 33.36 5.96 30.08
C VAL A 5 31.91 5.46 30.08
N SER A 6 31.44 4.83 29.00
CA SER A 6 30.12 4.18 28.99
C SER A 6 30.05 3.11 27.90
N ARG A 7 29.22 2.09 28.14
CA ARG A 7 28.88 1.03 27.20
C ARG A 7 27.40 1.22 26.87
N VAL A 8 27.09 1.52 25.62
CA VAL A 8 25.71 1.64 25.15
C VAL A 8 25.20 0.21 24.93
N ASP A 9 24.18 -0.19 25.69
CA ASP A 9 23.57 -1.50 25.51
C ASP A 9 22.81 -1.52 24.18
N GLY A 10 22.89 -2.63 23.45
CA GLY A 10 22.35 -2.73 22.09
C GLY A 10 20.85 -2.43 22.08
N HIS A 11 20.42 -1.55 21.17
CA HIS A 11 19.03 -1.13 21.04
C HIS A 11 18.12 -2.36 21.02
N ARG A 12 17.38 -2.58 22.11
CA ARG A 12 16.40 -3.66 22.19
C ARG A 12 15.19 -3.13 21.44
N ALA A 13 14.88 -3.68 20.28
CA ALA A 13 13.70 -3.32 19.51
C ALA A 13 12.47 -3.50 20.41
N THR A 14 11.91 -2.39 20.89
CA THR A 14 10.75 -2.39 21.76
C THR A 14 9.53 -2.23 20.87
N ILE A 15 8.54 -3.12 20.98
CA ILE A 15 7.30 -3.13 20.18
C ILE A 15 6.63 -1.74 20.10
N THR A 16 6.83 -0.88 21.10
CA THR A 16 6.31 0.49 21.15
C THR A 16 6.94 1.45 20.13
N GLU A 17 8.22 1.29 19.77
CA GLU A 17 8.89 2.13 18.76
C GLU A 17 8.62 1.62 17.34
N ASP A 18 8.54 0.30 17.14
CA ASP A 18 8.26 -0.30 15.82
C ASP A 18 6.76 -0.36 15.46
N PHE A 19 5.87 -0.12 16.44
CA PHE A 19 4.42 -0.13 16.19
C PHE A 19 3.97 0.99 15.24
N GLN A 20 4.63 2.14 15.28
CA GLN A 20 4.29 3.25 14.39
C GLN A 20 4.55 2.89 12.93
N VAL A 21 5.73 2.33 12.65
CA VAL A 21 6.09 1.89 11.29
C VAL A 21 5.17 0.77 10.82
N MET A 22 4.90 -0.23 11.67
CA MET A 22 3.98 -1.31 11.30
C MET A 22 2.55 -0.81 11.08
N LYS A 23 2.06 0.11 11.92
CA LYS A 23 0.75 0.72 11.75
C LYS A 23 0.67 1.48 10.43
N ASP A 24 1.70 2.24 10.07
CA ASP A 24 1.73 3.02 8.83
C ASP A 24 1.76 2.11 7.60
N VAL A 25 2.51 1.01 7.64
CA VAL A 25 2.55 0.01 6.55
C VAL A 25 1.18 -0.65 6.37
N VAL A 26 0.55 -1.09 7.46
CA VAL A 26 -0.79 -1.71 7.40
C VAL A 26 -1.82 -0.69 6.92
N LEU A 27 -1.79 0.53 7.45
CA LEU A 27 -2.70 1.60 7.05
C LEU A 27 -2.55 1.95 5.57
N ALA A 28 -1.32 2.00 5.05
CA ALA A 28 -1.05 2.24 3.64
C ALA A 28 -1.64 1.11 2.77
N LYS A 29 -1.48 -0.15 3.19
CA LYS A 29 -2.03 -1.31 2.47
C LYS A 29 -3.56 -1.30 2.44
N GLU A 30 -4.20 -1.07 3.58
CA GLU A 30 -5.67 -1.01 3.70
C GLU A 30 -6.26 0.13 2.86
N ARG A 31 -5.62 1.30 2.85
CA ARG A 31 -6.01 2.43 1.98
C ARG A 31 -5.89 2.08 0.50
N ALA A 32 -4.79 1.45 0.09
CA ALA A 32 -4.59 1.01 -1.28
C ALA A 32 -5.67 0.01 -1.72
N GLN A 33 -6.00 -0.95 -0.86
CA GLN A 33 -7.05 -1.93 -1.12
C GLN A 33 -8.44 -1.29 -1.22
N THR A 34 -8.79 -0.41 -0.28
CA THR A 34 -10.07 0.31 -0.29
C THR A 34 -10.22 1.16 -1.56
N LEU A 35 -9.13 1.84 -1.96
CA LEU A 35 -9.12 2.63 -3.19
C LEU A 35 -9.30 1.75 -4.43
N HIS A 36 -8.59 0.61 -4.49
CA HIS A 36 -8.72 -0.34 -5.59
C HIS A 36 -10.16 -0.87 -5.71
N ASP A 37 -10.75 -1.31 -4.61
CA ASP A 37 -12.14 -1.80 -4.57
C ASP A 37 -13.15 -0.71 -4.96
N TRP A 38 -12.91 0.53 -4.53
CA TRP A 38 -13.74 1.68 -4.90
C TRP A 38 -13.65 1.96 -6.41
N VAL A 39 -12.46 1.98 -6.99
CA VAL A 39 -12.24 2.18 -8.43
C VAL A 39 -12.93 1.08 -9.23
N VAL A 40 -12.73 -0.20 -8.88
CA VAL A 40 -13.36 -1.33 -9.56
C VAL A 40 -14.88 -1.26 -9.48
N ASN A 41 -15.44 -0.93 -8.32
CA ASN A 41 -16.89 -0.79 -8.16
C ASN A 41 -17.46 0.38 -8.99
N LYS A 42 -16.75 1.50 -9.05
CA LYS A 42 -17.15 2.64 -9.90
C LYS A 42 -17.14 2.28 -11.38
N ILE A 43 -16.09 1.61 -11.85
CA ILE A 43 -16.01 1.14 -13.24
C ILE A 43 -17.17 0.19 -13.57
N LYS A 44 -17.55 -0.71 -12.65
CA LYS A 44 -18.69 -1.63 -12.85
C LYS A 44 -20.04 -0.91 -12.92
N GLN A 45 -20.25 0.08 -12.04
CA GLN A 45 -21.50 0.84 -11.94
C GLN A 45 -21.67 1.83 -13.10
N THR A 46 -20.59 2.45 -13.55
CA THR A 46 -20.63 3.39 -14.67
C THR A 46 -20.68 2.65 -16.00
N TYR A 47 -21.52 3.11 -16.92
CA TYR A 47 -21.50 2.60 -18.29
C TYR A 47 -20.27 3.16 -19.01
N VAL A 48 -19.30 2.29 -19.31
CA VAL A 48 -18.08 2.63 -20.04
C VAL A 48 -18.11 1.93 -21.39
N ARG A 49 -18.01 2.70 -22.47
CA ARG A 49 -17.90 2.17 -23.84
C ARG A 49 -16.49 2.43 -24.37
N MET A 50 -15.67 1.39 -24.39
CA MET A 50 -14.32 1.43 -24.95
C MET A 50 -14.36 1.19 -26.46
N ASN A 51 -13.61 1.99 -27.22
CA ASN A 51 -13.40 1.75 -28.65
C ASN A 51 -12.57 0.47 -28.84
N ASP A 52 -12.92 -0.36 -29.83
CA ASP A 52 -12.34 -1.70 -30.05
C ASP A 52 -10.81 -1.70 -30.11
N ARG A 53 -10.20 -0.62 -30.60
CA ARG A 53 -8.73 -0.45 -30.68
C ARG A 53 -8.01 -0.54 -29.33
N TYR A 54 -8.69 -0.21 -28.23
CA TYR A 54 -8.10 -0.15 -26.90
C TYR A 54 -8.50 -1.33 -26.01
N LYS A 55 -9.20 -2.34 -26.56
CA LYS A 55 -9.58 -3.55 -25.83
C LYS A 55 -8.40 -4.49 -25.57
N ASP A 56 -7.34 -4.42 -26.37
CA ASP A 56 -6.15 -5.27 -26.22
C ASP A 56 -5.09 -4.69 -25.25
N CYS A 57 -5.36 -3.52 -24.66
CA CYS A 57 -4.42 -2.90 -23.72
C CYS A 57 -4.52 -3.53 -22.33
N LYS A 58 -3.37 -3.78 -21.69
CA LYS A 58 -3.29 -4.23 -20.29
C LYS A 58 -3.52 -3.04 -19.36
N PHE A 59 -4.76 -2.86 -18.91
CA PHE A 59 -5.09 -1.86 -17.88
C PHE A 59 -4.76 -2.39 -16.49
N GLU A 60 -4.33 -1.49 -15.60
CA GLU A 60 -4.02 -1.80 -14.20
C GLU A 60 -5.25 -2.22 -13.39
N TYR A 61 -6.42 -1.64 -13.71
CA TYR A 61 -7.68 -1.95 -13.05
C TYR A 61 -8.54 -2.85 -13.95
N GLN A 62 -9.08 -3.93 -13.39
CA GLN A 62 -9.97 -4.83 -14.13
C GLN A 62 -11.38 -4.22 -14.23
N GLY A 63 -12.05 -4.40 -15.38
CA GLY A 63 -13.46 -4.00 -15.57
C GLY A 63 -13.72 -2.89 -16.60
N TRP A 64 -12.67 -2.29 -17.20
CA TRP A 64 -12.83 -1.28 -18.26
C TRP A 64 -13.45 -1.84 -19.55
N ILE A 65 -13.25 -3.13 -19.80
CA ILE A 65 -13.81 -3.86 -20.93
C ILE A 65 -14.88 -4.77 -20.34
N LYS A 66 -16.16 -4.47 -20.63
CA LYS A 66 -17.29 -5.38 -20.39
C LYS A 66 -17.48 -6.30 -21.59
#